data_AF-A0A3D3T403-F1
#
_entry.id   AF-A0A3D3T403-F1
#
_cell.length_a   1.000
_cell.length_b   1.000
_cell.length_c   1.000
_cell.angle_alpha   90.00
_cell.angle_beta   90.00
_cell.angle_gamma   90.00
#
_symmetry.space_group_name_H-M   'P 1'
#
loop_
_entity.id
_entity.type
_entity.pdbx_description
1 polymer ?
#
loop_
_entity_poly.entity_id
_entity_poly.type
_entity_poly.pdbx_seq_one_letter_code
_entity_poly.pdbx_strand_id
1 'polypeptide(L)'
;MRTVLVKNSPPIDVNILHKQRGFVLTVEFILITTILIIGSFVGVIAIRDALIKYKFKQLDRSVIVSDANNRVLGPMVGFDEHEAPLLFFIDRTLSPDNEGREQAFRALIGIRDDRFTSREPIYYTQLNCKGDPCIKPTSSERLDNRGVDIASTDTGAVSYFHALQDGPNYAIGQDPSGGLKGFLYRESVEACPVNVITAVTGSRYISQKVVFGSPCESPFTLPLPTGDAPRLCPSQANDGSLLCPQVGPDACGVAERNGQNKCACPDGYYDAGSLLGLSTGQCCPEGTTAEAGLIGITCSGPGLVKAESVPSVSDPSQNALEGYQPPFNVNLPAAGSSGEEWRYTPPESEN
;
A
#
# COMPACT_ATOMS: atom_id res chain seq x y z
N MET A 1 18.09 70.61 49.66
CA MET A 1 19.10 71.62 49.26
C MET A 1 20.41 70.89 49.00
N ARG A 2 21.26 71.35 48.08
CA ARG A 2 22.46 70.64 47.59
C ARG A 2 23.75 71.29 48.16
N THR A 3 24.85 70.53 48.18
CA THR A 3 26.25 70.97 48.47
C THR A 3 26.52 71.44 49.92
N VAL A 4 27.72 71.36 50.51
CA VAL A 4 29.10 71.52 49.95
C VAL A 4 30.11 70.49 50.52
N LEU A 5 31.19 70.23 49.78
CA LEU A 5 32.38 69.40 50.12
C LEU A 5 33.35 70.10 51.09
N VAL A 6 34.07 69.36 51.95
CA VAL A 6 35.50 69.64 52.24
C VAL A 6 36.29 68.32 52.33
N LYS A 7 37.55 68.39 51.91
CA LYS A 7 38.53 67.34 51.63
C LYS A 7 39.57 67.22 52.75
N ASN A 8 40.05 66.01 53.06
CA ASN A 8 41.34 65.77 53.73
C ASN A 8 41.90 64.39 53.31
N SER A 9 43.23 64.25 53.32
CA SER A 9 44.03 63.06 52.91
C SER A 9 45.42 63.19 53.54
N PRO A 10 46.36 62.21 53.51
CA PRO A 10 46.33 60.80 53.08
C PRO A 10 46.82 59.92 54.30
N PRO A 11 47.59 58.78 54.24
CA PRO A 11 48.09 57.97 53.10
C PRO A 11 48.16 56.42 53.29
N ILE A 12 48.67 55.70 52.25
CA ILE A 12 49.14 54.28 52.24
C ILE A 12 48.00 53.23 52.47
N ASP A 13 47.84 52.09 51.81
CA ASP A 13 48.40 51.46 50.59
C ASP A 13 47.22 50.69 49.90
N VAL A 14 47.31 49.92 48.80
CA VAL A 14 48.39 49.42 47.92
C VAL A 14 47.92 49.64 46.47
N ASN A 15 48.83 49.63 45.48
CA ASN A 15 48.44 49.24 44.12
C ASN A 15 49.41 48.23 43.50
N ILE A 16 48.94 46.98 43.44
CA ILE A 16 49.67 45.82 42.92
C ILE A 16 49.83 45.99 41.40
N LEU A 17 51.06 46.21 40.94
CA LEU A 17 51.40 46.06 39.52
C LEU A 17 51.27 44.58 39.12
N HIS A 18 50.06 44.20 38.73
CA HIS A 18 49.75 42.88 38.19
C HIS A 18 50.50 42.69 36.87
N LYS A 19 51.65 42.01 36.94
CA LYS A 19 52.46 41.64 35.78
C LYS A 19 51.71 40.59 34.96
N GLN A 20 50.86 41.05 34.03
CA GLN A 20 50.18 40.18 33.07
C GLN A 20 51.22 39.39 32.26
N ARG A 21 51.39 38.12 32.60
CA ARG A 21 52.11 37.14 31.77
C ARG A 21 51.16 36.69 30.66
N GLY A 22 51.09 37.46 29.57
CA GLY A 22 50.40 37.03 28.36
C GLY A 22 51.05 35.75 27.81
N PHE A 23 50.29 34.66 27.75
CA PHE A 23 50.73 33.42 27.13
C PHE A 23 50.59 33.56 25.61
N VAL A 24 51.69 33.44 24.87
CA VAL A 24 51.66 33.49 23.40
C VAL A 24 51.19 32.14 22.88
N LEU A 25 49.87 31.97 22.79
CA LEU A 25 49.25 30.92 21.99
C LEU A 25 49.52 31.23 20.52
N THR A 26 50.40 30.46 19.87
CA THR A 26 50.63 30.58 18.43
C THR A 26 49.39 30.14 17.67
N VAL A 27 49.12 30.80 16.54
CA VAL A 27 47.92 30.53 15.72
C VAL A 27 47.86 29.07 15.27
N GLU A 28 49.01 28.45 15.02
CA GLU A 28 49.15 27.03 14.69
C GLU A 28 48.60 26.10 15.79
N PHE A 29 48.84 26.41 17.07
CA PHE A 29 48.35 25.59 18.18
C PHE A 29 46.82 25.67 18.30
N ILE A 30 46.24 26.85 18.11
CA ILE A 30 44.78 27.05 18.07
C ILE A 30 44.17 26.27 16.89
N LEU A 31 44.81 26.32 15.72
CA LEU A 31 44.34 25.66 14.50
C LEU A 31 44.41 24.12 14.62
N ILE A 32 45.50 23.57 15.15
CA ILE A 32 45.62 22.13 15.42
C ILE A 32 44.56 21.69 16.43
N THR A 33 44.40 22.44 17.53
CA THR A 33 43.48 22.05 18.62
C THR A 33 42.02 22.11 18.18
N THR A 34 41.63 23.11 17.36
CA THR A 34 40.26 23.21 16.83
C THR A 34 39.94 22.10 15.82
N ILE A 35 40.85 21.76 14.91
CA ILE A 35 40.66 20.63 13.97
C ILE A 35 40.53 19.30 14.74
N LEU A 36 41.37 19.07 15.74
CA LEU A 36 41.37 17.82 16.51
C LEU A 36 40.09 17.69 17.35
N ILE A 37 39.63 18.75 18.01
CA ILE A 37 38.38 18.74 18.79
C ILE A 37 37.16 18.53 17.87
N ILE A 38 37.01 19.34 16.82
CA ILE A 38 35.85 19.28 15.93
C ILE A 38 35.80 17.95 15.18
N GLY A 39 36.94 17.48 14.65
CA GLY A 39 37.04 16.18 13.99
C GLY A 39 36.70 15.01 14.92
N SER A 40 37.13 15.07 16.19
CA SER A 40 36.81 14.04 17.19
C SER A 40 35.32 13.98 17.52
N PHE A 41 34.65 15.12 17.66
CA PHE A 41 33.20 15.15 17.88
C PHE A 41 32.41 14.53 16.71
N VAL A 42 32.79 14.84 15.46
CA VAL A 42 32.15 14.24 14.27
C VAL A 42 32.39 12.73 14.22
N GLY A 43 33.61 12.27 14.52
CA GLY A 43 33.94 10.83 14.57
C GLY A 43 33.14 10.05 15.62
N VAL A 44 32.99 10.58 16.83
CA VAL A 44 32.19 9.95 17.89
C VAL A 44 30.70 9.88 17.53
N ILE A 45 30.15 10.93 16.90
CA ILE A 45 28.76 10.93 16.44
C ILE A 45 28.54 9.87 15.35
N ALA A 46 29.45 9.74 14.38
CA ALA A 46 29.36 8.73 13.33
C ALA A 46 29.45 7.29 13.88
N ILE A 47 30.35 7.04 14.84
CA ILE A 47 30.45 5.73 15.51
C ILE A 47 29.20 5.43 16.33
N ARG A 48 28.63 6.42 17.02
CA ARG A 48 27.38 6.26 17.79
C ARG A 48 26.20 5.96 16.87
N ASP A 49 26.05 6.68 15.76
CA ASP A 49 25.00 6.43 14.77
C ASP A 49 25.14 5.04 14.12
N ALA A 50 26.37 4.63 13.77
CA ALA A 50 26.65 3.28 13.26
C ALA A 50 26.35 2.18 14.30
N LEU A 51 26.72 2.37 15.57
CA LEU A 51 26.41 1.43 16.66
C LEU A 51 24.92 1.36 16.95
N ILE A 52 24.20 2.48 16.90
CA ILE A 52 22.74 2.53 17.04
C ILE A 52 22.08 1.78 15.89
N LYS A 53 22.47 2.04 14.63
CA LYS A 53 21.97 1.31 13.45
C LYS A 53 22.29 -0.19 13.49
N TYR A 54 23.46 -0.57 14.01
CA TYR A 54 23.84 -1.98 14.22
C TYR A 54 23.02 -2.65 15.34
N LYS A 55 22.81 -1.95 16.47
CA LYS A 55 21.96 -2.42 17.57
C LYS A 55 20.49 -2.57 17.16
N PHE A 56 19.94 -1.62 16.39
CA PHE A 56 18.59 -1.75 15.84
C PHE A 56 18.47 -2.92 14.86
N LYS A 57 19.48 -3.17 14.01
CA LYS A 57 19.54 -4.40 13.19
C LYS A 57 19.56 -5.72 14.00
N GLN A 58 19.98 -5.70 15.26
CA GLN A 58 19.96 -6.87 16.14
C GLN A 58 18.65 -7.01 16.96
N LEU A 59 17.79 -5.99 16.95
CA LEU A 59 16.48 -5.99 17.61
C LEU A 59 15.32 -6.21 16.62
N ASP A 60 15.62 -6.62 15.40
CA ASP A 60 14.66 -6.97 14.35
C ASP A 60 13.97 -8.32 14.65
N ARG A 61 13.27 -8.37 15.78
CA ARG A 61 12.39 -9.47 16.14
C ARG A 61 11.04 -9.23 15.47
N SER A 62 10.94 -9.59 14.19
CA SER A 62 9.67 -9.54 13.47
C SER A 62 8.57 -10.23 14.27
N VAL A 63 7.46 -9.51 14.52
CA VAL A 63 6.29 -10.06 15.20
C VAL A 63 5.64 -11.07 14.24
N ILE A 64 5.32 -12.27 14.73
CA ILE A 64 4.82 -13.36 13.87
C ILE A 64 3.33 -13.57 14.13
N VAL A 65 2.55 -13.70 13.06
CA VAL A 65 1.13 -14.09 13.15
C VAL A 65 0.99 -15.59 12.88
N SER A 66 0.19 -16.26 13.72
CA SER A 66 -0.12 -17.69 13.62
C SER A 66 -1.61 -17.96 13.78
N ASP A 67 -2.08 -19.08 13.22
CA ASP A 67 -3.47 -19.54 13.36
C ASP A 67 -3.70 -20.26 14.72
N ALA A 68 -4.93 -20.73 14.94
CA ALA A 68 -5.32 -21.45 16.17
C ALA A 68 -4.58 -22.79 16.38
N ASN A 69 -4.03 -23.36 15.32
CA ASN A 69 -3.25 -24.59 15.34
C ASN A 69 -1.74 -24.33 15.50
N ASN A 70 -1.33 -23.07 15.74
CA ASN A 70 0.05 -22.59 15.72
C ASN A 70 0.74 -22.70 14.35
N ARG A 71 -0.02 -22.78 13.25
CA ARG A 71 0.53 -22.66 11.89
C ARG A 71 0.93 -21.20 11.67
N VAL A 72 2.21 -20.96 11.38
CA VAL A 72 2.72 -19.61 11.09
C VAL A 72 2.20 -19.14 9.73
N LEU A 73 1.64 -17.92 9.69
CA LEU A 73 1.26 -17.23 8.45
C LEU A 73 2.47 -16.45 7.90
N GLY A 74 3.17 -15.73 8.77
CA GLY A 74 4.36 -14.95 8.40
C GLY A 74 4.68 -13.81 9.38
N PRO A 75 5.72 -13.02 9.09
CA PRO A 75 6.04 -11.81 9.83
C PRO A 75 5.07 -10.68 9.49
N MET A 76 4.64 -9.95 10.52
CA MET A 76 3.85 -8.73 10.40
C MET A 76 4.69 -7.59 9.83
N VAL A 77 4.10 -6.82 8.92
CA VAL A 77 4.71 -5.66 8.23
C VAL A 77 4.31 -4.35 8.90
N GLY A 78 3.10 -4.28 9.45
CA GLY A 78 2.52 -3.10 10.08
C GLY A 78 1.09 -3.36 10.54
N PHE A 79 0.29 -2.31 10.71
CA PHE A 79 -1.12 -2.39 11.09
C PHE A 79 -2.00 -1.64 10.09
N ASP A 80 -3.25 -2.06 9.93
CA ASP A 80 -4.27 -1.33 9.17
C ASP A 80 -4.91 -0.20 10.00
N GLU A 81 -5.80 0.56 9.39
CA GLU A 81 -6.57 1.66 9.99
C GLU A 81 -7.50 1.24 11.15
N HIS A 82 -7.61 -0.06 11.41
CA HIS A 82 -8.39 -0.67 12.48
C HIS A 82 -7.50 -1.52 13.42
N GLU A 83 -6.19 -1.23 13.47
CA GLU A 83 -5.18 -1.90 14.30
C GLU A 83 -5.02 -3.40 14.00
N ALA A 84 -5.50 -3.90 12.85
CA ALA A 84 -5.30 -5.29 12.46
C ALA A 84 -3.89 -5.49 11.86
N PRO A 85 -3.11 -6.50 12.31
CA PRO A 85 -1.78 -6.79 11.76
C PRO A 85 -1.82 -7.11 10.26
N LEU A 86 -0.93 -6.48 9.48
CA LEU A 86 -0.80 -6.63 8.03
C LEU A 86 0.37 -7.56 7.68
N LEU A 87 0.17 -8.46 6.70
CA LEU A 87 1.20 -9.33 6.14
C LEU A 87 1.24 -9.24 4.61
N PHE A 88 2.41 -9.48 4.02
CA PHE A 88 2.52 -9.75 2.60
C PHE A 88 2.19 -11.21 2.29
N PHE A 89 1.11 -11.43 1.54
CA PHE A 89 0.92 -12.67 0.80
C PHE A 89 1.66 -12.58 -0.53
N ILE A 90 2.29 -13.66 -0.98
CA ILE A 90 2.98 -13.73 -2.28
C ILE A 90 2.27 -14.77 -3.13
N ASP A 91 1.54 -14.30 -4.14
CA ASP A 91 0.93 -15.15 -5.14
C ASP A 91 2.00 -15.61 -6.14
N ARG A 92 2.15 -16.93 -6.29
CA ARG A 92 3.06 -17.58 -7.24
C ARG A 92 2.32 -18.56 -8.15
N THR A 93 1.00 -18.39 -8.28
CA THR A 93 0.11 -19.33 -8.98
C THR A 93 -0.23 -18.89 -10.39
N LEU A 94 0.30 -17.74 -10.81
CA LEU A 94 0.15 -17.22 -12.17
C LEU A 94 1.14 -17.89 -13.13
N SER A 95 0.73 -17.96 -14.39
CA SER A 95 1.58 -18.41 -15.48
C SER A 95 2.83 -17.53 -15.60
N PRO A 96 3.95 -18.08 -16.13
CA PRO A 96 5.11 -17.27 -16.49
C PRO A 96 4.73 -16.17 -17.50
N ASP A 97 5.48 -15.08 -17.48
CA ASP A 97 5.32 -14.01 -18.47
C ASP A 97 5.74 -14.44 -19.89
N ASN A 98 5.56 -13.55 -20.87
CA ASN A 98 5.96 -13.78 -22.27
C ASN A 98 7.47 -14.02 -22.46
N GLU A 99 8.30 -13.72 -21.46
CA GLU A 99 9.75 -13.97 -21.42
C GLU A 99 10.11 -15.26 -20.67
N GLY A 100 9.10 -16.02 -20.19
CA GLY A 100 9.25 -17.26 -19.45
C GLY A 100 9.64 -17.09 -17.98
N ARG A 101 9.52 -15.88 -17.41
CA ARG A 101 9.82 -15.61 -15.99
C ARG A 101 8.62 -15.91 -15.12
N GLU A 102 8.85 -16.59 -13.99
CA GLU A 102 7.83 -16.79 -12.96
C GLU A 102 7.33 -15.44 -12.42
N GLN A 103 6.00 -15.25 -12.43
CA GLN A 103 5.37 -14.07 -11.87
C GLN A 103 5.10 -14.26 -10.37
N ALA A 104 5.41 -13.24 -9.56
CA ALA A 104 5.27 -13.29 -8.12
C ALA A 104 4.76 -11.95 -7.56
N PHE A 105 3.44 -11.72 -7.65
CA PHE A 105 2.80 -10.52 -7.14
C PHE A 105 2.53 -10.62 -5.64
N ARG A 106 2.44 -9.47 -4.97
CA ARG A 106 2.19 -9.36 -3.54
C ARG A 106 0.85 -8.73 -3.28
N ALA A 107 0.08 -9.36 -2.39
CA ALA A 107 -1.14 -8.80 -1.82
C ALA A 107 -0.87 -8.42 -0.36
N LEU A 108 -1.44 -7.30 0.09
CA LEU A 108 -1.38 -6.88 1.50
C LEU A 108 -2.65 -7.34 2.20
N ILE A 109 -2.51 -8.28 3.15
CA ILE A 109 -3.65 -8.92 3.83
C ILE A 109 -3.59 -8.56 5.32
N GLY A 110 -4.68 -8.02 5.85
CA GLY A 110 -4.88 -7.83 7.29
C GLY A 110 -5.41 -9.09 7.95
N ILE A 111 -5.01 -9.34 9.19
CA ILE A 111 -5.47 -10.48 9.98
C ILE A 111 -6.21 -9.93 11.20
N ARG A 112 -7.47 -10.33 11.35
CA ARG A 112 -8.25 -10.12 12.57
C ARG A 112 -8.45 -11.46 13.26
N ASP A 113 -8.85 -11.44 14.52
CA ASP A 113 -9.10 -12.63 15.33
C ASP A 113 -9.93 -13.68 14.58
N ASP A 114 -11.00 -13.28 13.87
CA ASP A 114 -11.93 -14.17 13.19
C ASP A 114 -11.70 -14.34 11.67
N ARG A 115 -10.95 -13.44 11.02
CA ARG A 115 -10.92 -13.37 9.54
C ARG A 115 -9.73 -12.64 8.93
N PHE A 116 -9.55 -12.85 7.64
CA PHE A 116 -8.68 -12.06 6.78
C PHE A 116 -9.37 -10.77 6.30
N THR A 117 -8.60 -9.72 6.02
CA THR A 117 -9.10 -8.44 5.50
C THR A 117 -8.23 -7.86 4.37
N SER A 118 -8.84 -6.99 3.56
CA SER A 118 -8.25 -6.24 2.45
C SER A 118 -8.89 -4.86 2.38
N ARG A 119 -8.18 -3.88 1.80
CA ARG A 119 -8.79 -2.57 1.45
C ARG A 119 -9.83 -2.69 0.35
N GLU A 120 -9.53 -3.51 -0.66
CA GLU A 120 -10.40 -3.72 -1.81
C GLU A 120 -11.62 -4.58 -1.45
N PRO A 121 -12.84 -4.20 -1.88
CA PRO A 121 -14.05 -4.99 -1.71
C PRO A 121 -14.26 -5.99 -2.86
N ILE A 122 -14.98 -7.08 -2.56
CA ILE A 122 -15.55 -7.96 -3.60
C ILE A 122 -17.03 -7.65 -3.78
N TYR A 123 -17.46 -7.57 -5.03
CA TYR A 123 -18.84 -7.38 -5.46
C TYR A 123 -19.44 -8.71 -5.89
N TYR A 124 -20.75 -8.87 -5.72
CA TYR A 124 -21.47 -10.09 -6.04
C TYR A 124 -22.71 -9.77 -6.87
N THR A 125 -22.96 -10.60 -7.89
CA THR A 125 -24.11 -10.47 -8.79
C THR A 125 -25.45 -10.75 -8.12
N GLN A 126 -25.45 -11.48 -6.99
CA GLN A 126 -26.66 -11.78 -6.21
C GLN A 126 -26.62 -11.06 -4.85
N LEU A 127 -27.73 -11.18 -4.10
CA LEU A 127 -27.81 -10.70 -2.72
C LEU A 127 -26.99 -11.58 -1.76
N ASN A 128 -26.65 -11.03 -0.59
CA ASN A 128 -26.04 -11.73 0.55
C ASN A 128 -24.67 -12.36 0.25
N CYS A 129 -23.90 -11.76 -0.64
CA CYS A 129 -22.56 -12.14 -1.07
C CYS A 129 -22.50 -13.58 -1.58
N LYS A 130 -23.42 -13.87 -2.51
CA LYS A 130 -23.56 -15.15 -3.24
C LYS A 130 -23.54 -14.90 -4.74
N GLY A 131 -23.38 -15.98 -5.51
CA GLY A 131 -23.12 -15.91 -6.95
C GLY A 131 -21.65 -15.61 -7.24
N ASP A 132 -21.37 -15.28 -8.50
CA ASP A 132 -20.01 -15.07 -8.98
C ASP A 132 -19.39 -13.81 -8.36
N PRO A 133 -18.18 -13.91 -7.76
CA PRO A 133 -17.47 -12.78 -7.21
C PRO A 133 -16.81 -11.96 -8.32
N CYS A 134 -16.85 -10.64 -8.16
CA CYS A 134 -16.30 -9.68 -9.09
C CYS A 134 -15.52 -8.61 -8.32
N ILE A 135 -14.46 -8.10 -8.94
CA ILE A 135 -13.55 -7.12 -8.36
C ILE A 135 -13.45 -5.91 -9.28
N LYS A 136 -13.10 -4.76 -8.71
CA LYS A 136 -12.77 -3.58 -9.50
C LYS A 136 -11.29 -3.66 -9.93
N PRO A 137 -10.95 -3.38 -11.19
CA PRO A 137 -9.58 -3.11 -11.62
C PRO A 137 -8.93 -1.97 -10.83
N THR A 138 -7.63 -1.78 -11.04
CA THR A 138 -6.77 -0.81 -10.32
C THR A 138 -7.52 0.47 -9.92
N SER A 139 -7.64 0.68 -8.61
CA SER A 139 -8.62 1.59 -8.01
C SER A 139 -8.34 3.06 -8.37
N SER A 140 -9.40 3.86 -8.48
CA SER A 140 -9.32 5.27 -8.85
C SER A 140 -9.55 6.17 -7.64
N GLU A 141 -8.60 7.06 -7.34
CA GLU A 141 -8.74 8.10 -6.31
C GLU A 141 -10.03 8.92 -6.43
N ARG A 142 -10.57 9.10 -7.65
CA ARG A 142 -11.78 9.91 -7.88
C ARG A 142 -13.07 9.20 -7.42
N LEU A 143 -13.05 7.88 -7.33
CA LEU A 143 -14.26 7.05 -7.12
C LEU A 143 -14.18 6.22 -5.84
N ASP A 144 -12.98 5.77 -5.48
CA ASP A 144 -12.75 4.77 -4.42
C ASP A 144 -12.05 5.37 -3.19
N ASN A 145 -11.82 6.69 -3.13
CA ASN A 145 -11.18 7.35 -1.99
C ASN A 145 -12.04 7.43 -0.72
N ARG A 146 -13.32 7.03 -0.76
CA ARG A 146 -14.21 7.09 0.41
C ARG A 146 -14.10 5.82 1.26
N GLY A 147 -13.85 6.00 2.56
CA GLY A 147 -13.78 4.92 3.54
C GLY A 147 -15.10 4.20 3.78
N VAL A 148 -15.03 3.18 4.64
CA VAL A 148 -16.19 2.36 5.07
C VAL A 148 -17.29 3.20 5.75
N ASP A 149 -16.94 4.36 6.30
CA ASP A 149 -17.88 5.32 6.91
C ASP A 149 -18.54 6.28 5.89
N ILE A 150 -18.12 6.26 4.61
CA ILE A 150 -18.59 7.10 3.48
C ILE A 150 -18.28 8.61 3.64
N ALA A 151 -18.02 9.06 4.87
CA ALA A 151 -17.75 10.44 5.26
C ALA A 151 -16.27 10.81 5.20
N SER A 152 -15.37 9.87 5.51
CA SER A 152 -13.93 10.10 5.36
C SER A 152 -13.50 9.92 3.90
N THR A 153 -12.91 10.98 3.34
CA THR A 153 -12.08 10.88 2.13
C THR A 153 -10.69 10.41 2.51
N ASP A 154 -9.99 9.84 1.53
CA ASP A 154 -8.58 9.41 1.61
C ASP A 154 -8.33 8.14 2.46
N THR A 155 -9.40 7.52 2.97
CA THR A 155 -9.44 6.25 3.72
C THR A 155 -10.05 5.10 2.91
N GLY A 156 -10.42 5.32 1.66
CA GLY A 156 -11.13 4.34 0.86
C GLY A 156 -10.31 3.18 0.29
N ALA A 157 -10.97 2.40 -0.56
CA ALA A 157 -10.44 1.24 -1.27
C ALA A 157 -9.57 1.67 -2.45
N VAL A 158 -8.41 2.27 -2.17
CA VAL A 158 -7.41 2.61 -3.19
C VAL A 158 -6.15 1.76 -3.03
N SER A 159 -5.96 0.77 -3.91
CA SER A 159 -4.77 -0.09 -3.90
C SER A 159 -3.63 0.44 -4.77
N TYR A 160 -2.97 1.49 -4.29
CA TYR A 160 -1.70 1.95 -4.86
C TYR A 160 -0.64 0.83 -4.91
N PHE A 161 -0.68 -0.11 -3.96
CA PHE A 161 0.31 -1.19 -3.87
C PHE A 161 0.22 -2.19 -5.02
N HIS A 162 -0.98 -2.43 -5.58
CA HIS A 162 -1.14 -3.31 -6.74
C HIS A 162 -0.81 -2.58 -8.04
N ALA A 163 -1.27 -1.32 -8.17
CA ALA A 163 -0.89 -0.44 -9.29
C ALA A 163 0.63 -0.23 -9.40
N LEU A 164 1.35 -0.10 -8.28
CA LEU A 164 2.82 0.01 -8.26
C LEU A 164 3.56 -1.28 -8.68
N GLN A 165 2.89 -2.43 -8.68
CA GLN A 165 3.44 -3.71 -9.12
C GLN A 165 3.11 -4.02 -10.59
N ASP A 166 2.29 -3.19 -11.25
CA ASP A 166 1.70 -3.48 -12.58
C ASP A 166 1.04 -4.87 -12.61
N GLY A 167 0.31 -5.18 -11.54
CA GLY A 167 -0.23 -6.50 -11.24
C GLY A 167 -1.73 -6.49 -10.92
N PRO A 168 -2.37 -7.67 -10.91
CA PRO A 168 -3.81 -7.79 -10.68
C PRO A 168 -4.20 -7.29 -9.29
N ASN A 169 -5.41 -6.74 -9.18
CA ASN A 169 -6.00 -6.45 -7.87
C ASN A 169 -6.28 -7.73 -7.07
N TYR A 170 -6.11 -7.65 -5.75
CA TYR A 170 -6.43 -8.72 -4.79
C TYR A 170 -7.37 -8.21 -3.70
N ALA A 171 -8.32 -9.05 -3.28
CA ALA A 171 -9.28 -8.72 -2.23
C ALA A 171 -9.72 -9.97 -1.46
N ILE A 172 -10.15 -9.78 -0.21
CA ILE A 172 -10.81 -10.80 0.60
C ILE A 172 -12.32 -10.70 0.39
N GLY A 173 -12.90 -11.77 -0.18
CA GLY A 173 -14.34 -11.92 -0.38
C GLY A 173 -14.99 -12.88 0.63
N GLN A 174 -16.29 -13.03 0.52
CA GLN A 174 -17.08 -13.99 1.29
C GLN A 174 -16.62 -15.43 1.01
N ASP A 175 -16.37 -16.19 2.08
CA ASP A 175 -16.16 -17.65 2.02
C ASP A 175 -17.40 -18.33 1.40
N PRO A 176 -17.27 -19.18 0.36
CA PRO A 176 -18.38 -19.88 -0.27
C PRO A 176 -19.29 -20.64 0.71
N SER A 177 -18.71 -21.23 1.76
CA SER A 177 -19.42 -21.95 2.83
C SER A 177 -20.29 -21.04 3.72
N GLY A 178 -20.09 -19.73 3.65
CA GLY A 178 -20.73 -18.74 4.53
C GLY A 178 -19.90 -18.36 5.76
N GLY A 179 -18.68 -18.87 5.91
CA GLY A 179 -17.77 -18.50 6.99
C GLY A 179 -17.38 -17.01 7.00
N LEU A 180 -17.03 -16.49 8.18
CA LEU A 180 -16.50 -15.12 8.32
C LEU A 180 -15.04 -14.98 7.88
N LYS A 181 -14.28 -16.09 7.83
CA LYS A 181 -12.83 -16.14 7.58
C LYS A 181 -12.41 -15.36 6.33
N GLY A 182 -13.22 -15.44 5.27
CA GLY A 182 -12.97 -14.84 3.98
C GLY A 182 -11.98 -15.63 3.11
N PHE A 183 -12.13 -15.50 1.80
CA PHE A 183 -11.32 -16.16 0.77
C PHE A 183 -10.52 -15.11 -0.01
N LEU A 184 -9.27 -15.43 -0.39
CA LEU A 184 -8.46 -14.55 -1.23
C LEU A 184 -8.88 -14.66 -2.70
N TYR A 185 -9.29 -13.56 -3.28
CA TYR A 185 -9.60 -13.44 -4.71
C TYR A 185 -8.60 -12.51 -5.41
N ARG A 186 -8.43 -12.74 -6.71
CA ARG A 186 -7.57 -12.03 -7.65
C ARG A 186 -8.38 -11.57 -8.86
N GLU A 187 -8.04 -10.42 -9.40
CA GLU A 187 -8.53 -9.92 -10.69
C GLU A 187 -8.18 -10.84 -11.86
N SER A 188 -9.17 -11.12 -12.70
CA SER A 188 -8.99 -11.78 -14.00
C SER A 188 -9.27 -10.80 -15.14
N VAL A 189 -8.89 -11.18 -16.36
CA VAL A 189 -9.20 -10.40 -17.57
C VAL A 189 -10.64 -10.57 -18.06
N GLU A 190 -11.44 -11.48 -17.48
CA GLU A 190 -12.81 -11.71 -17.92
C GLU A 190 -13.77 -10.65 -17.35
N ALA A 191 -14.55 -9.98 -18.20
CA ALA A 191 -15.63 -9.09 -17.76
C ALA A 191 -16.62 -9.79 -16.80
N CYS A 192 -16.98 -9.12 -15.70
CA CYS A 192 -17.99 -9.64 -14.76
C CYS A 192 -19.39 -9.65 -15.40
N PRO A 193 -20.20 -10.72 -15.25
CA PRO A 193 -21.57 -10.79 -15.77
C PRO A 193 -22.58 -9.98 -14.92
N VAL A 194 -22.25 -8.74 -14.55
CA VAL A 194 -23.20 -7.79 -13.95
C VAL A 194 -24.15 -7.22 -15.01
N ASN A 195 -25.46 -7.28 -14.75
CA ASN A 195 -26.47 -6.72 -15.63
C ASN A 195 -26.51 -5.18 -15.52
N VAL A 196 -25.65 -4.53 -16.30
CA VAL A 196 -25.43 -3.07 -16.35
C VAL A 196 -26.64 -2.22 -16.79
N ILE A 197 -27.72 -2.82 -17.29
CA ILE A 197 -28.88 -2.09 -17.86
C ILE A 197 -29.79 -1.51 -16.77
N THR A 198 -29.73 -2.04 -15.56
CA THR A 198 -30.48 -1.54 -14.40
C THR A 198 -29.55 -1.42 -13.21
N ALA A 199 -29.64 -0.34 -12.44
CA ALA A 199 -28.82 -0.10 -11.24
C ALA A 199 -28.71 -1.38 -10.42
N VAL A 200 -27.49 -1.96 -10.37
CA VAL A 200 -27.29 -3.35 -9.99
C VAL A 200 -27.54 -3.51 -8.49
N THR A 201 -28.72 -4.00 -8.13
CA THR A 201 -29.07 -4.44 -6.78
C THR A 201 -28.39 -5.79 -6.52
N GLY A 202 -27.10 -5.73 -6.22
CA GLY A 202 -26.28 -6.90 -5.87
C GLY A 202 -25.95 -6.90 -4.39
N SER A 203 -24.75 -7.36 -4.06
CA SER A 203 -24.17 -7.20 -2.72
C SER A 203 -22.66 -6.95 -2.80
N ARG A 204 -22.08 -6.46 -1.71
CA ARG A 204 -20.64 -6.13 -1.62
C ARG A 204 -20.09 -6.61 -0.30
N TYR A 205 -18.95 -7.30 -0.32
CA TYR A 205 -18.25 -7.75 0.87
C TYR A 205 -17.10 -6.77 1.18
N ILE A 206 -17.15 -6.14 2.34
CA ILE A 206 -16.11 -5.24 2.86
C ILE A 206 -15.49 -5.89 4.09
N SER A 207 -14.43 -6.68 3.88
CA SER A 207 -13.80 -7.48 4.94
C SER A 207 -13.36 -6.66 6.18
N GLN A 208 -12.89 -5.42 5.97
CA GLN A 208 -12.51 -4.48 7.04
C GLN A 208 -13.68 -3.93 7.89
N LYS A 209 -14.94 -4.09 7.48
CA LYS A 209 -16.09 -3.52 8.19
C LYS A 209 -16.19 -4.03 9.64
N VAL A 210 -16.28 -3.12 10.60
CA VAL A 210 -16.20 -3.42 12.07
C VAL A 210 -17.58 -3.45 12.75
N VAL A 211 -18.65 -3.05 12.05
CA VAL A 211 -20.01 -2.94 12.64
C VAL A 211 -20.63 -4.33 12.90
N PHE A 212 -21.43 -4.45 13.96
CA PHE A 212 -22.16 -5.69 14.30
C PHE A 212 -22.94 -6.26 13.09
N GLY A 213 -22.56 -7.45 12.63
CA GLY A 213 -23.20 -8.14 11.51
C GLY A 213 -22.21 -8.95 10.67
N SER A 214 -22.62 -9.29 9.45
CA SER A 214 -21.72 -9.83 8.42
C SER A 214 -20.95 -8.67 7.74
N PRO A 215 -19.70 -8.88 7.28
CA PRO A 215 -19.00 -7.94 6.40
C PRO A 215 -19.69 -7.74 5.03
N CYS A 216 -20.73 -8.52 4.72
CA CYS A 216 -21.55 -8.39 3.53
C CYS A 216 -22.62 -7.27 3.64
N GLU A 217 -22.58 -6.32 2.70
CA GLU A 217 -23.61 -5.31 2.46
C GLU A 217 -24.61 -5.83 1.41
N SER A 218 -25.88 -5.99 1.81
CA SER A 218 -26.94 -6.56 0.97
C SER A 218 -28.31 -5.97 1.38
N PRO A 219 -29.10 -5.40 0.44
CA PRO A 219 -28.73 -5.09 -0.94
C PRO A 219 -27.68 -3.97 -1.00
N PHE A 220 -26.82 -3.99 -2.01
CA PHE A 220 -25.93 -2.90 -2.36
C PHE A 220 -26.19 -2.46 -3.81
N THR A 221 -26.40 -1.16 -4.02
CA THR A 221 -26.50 -0.59 -5.36
C THR A 221 -25.11 -0.14 -5.80
N LEU A 222 -24.57 -0.77 -6.85
CA LEU A 222 -23.31 -0.32 -7.44
C LEU A 222 -23.42 1.15 -7.89
N PRO A 223 -22.56 2.06 -7.40
CA PRO A 223 -22.42 3.37 -8.02
C PRO A 223 -21.84 3.15 -9.42
N LEU A 224 -22.62 3.43 -10.45
CA LEU A 224 -22.14 3.43 -11.83
C LEU A 224 -21.28 4.68 -12.03
N PRO A 225 -19.98 4.57 -12.38
CA PRO A 225 -19.21 5.66 -12.94
C PRO A 225 -19.95 6.25 -14.15
N THR A 226 -20.13 7.57 -14.15
CA THR A 226 -20.76 8.30 -15.24
C THR A 226 -19.69 8.86 -16.18
N GLY A 227 -19.56 8.25 -17.35
CA GLY A 227 -18.88 8.82 -18.52
C GLY A 227 -17.41 9.20 -18.34
N ASP A 228 -16.55 8.22 -18.08
CA ASP A 228 -15.11 8.40 -18.26
C ASP A 228 -14.73 8.44 -19.75
N ALA A 229 -13.68 9.20 -20.08
CA ALA A 229 -13.19 9.28 -21.45
C ALA A 229 -12.51 7.96 -21.85
N PRO A 230 -12.73 7.44 -23.08
CA PRO A 230 -12.04 6.26 -23.56
C PRO A 230 -10.53 6.52 -23.67
N ARG A 231 -9.75 5.49 -23.38
CA ARG A 231 -8.30 5.51 -23.61
C ARG A 231 -8.04 5.49 -25.11
N LEU A 232 -7.16 6.36 -25.60
CA LEU A 232 -6.89 6.51 -27.03
C LEU A 232 -5.66 5.72 -27.45
N CYS A 233 -5.86 4.63 -28.16
CA CYS A 233 -4.81 3.89 -28.85
C CYS A 233 -4.79 4.28 -30.34
N PRO A 234 -3.68 4.80 -30.89
CA PRO A 234 -3.66 5.32 -32.25
C PRO A 234 -3.84 4.21 -33.29
N SER A 235 -4.90 4.27 -34.10
CA SER A 235 -5.23 3.24 -35.11
C SER A 235 -4.34 3.22 -36.35
N GLN A 236 -3.36 4.13 -36.42
CA GLN A 236 -2.34 4.23 -37.45
C GLN A 236 -0.98 4.01 -36.80
N ALA A 237 -0.41 2.81 -36.97
CA ALA A 237 1.04 2.70 -36.96
C ALA A 237 1.53 3.38 -38.25
N ASN A 238 2.24 4.51 -38.13
CA ASN A 238 2.81 5.16 -39.31
C ASN A 238 3.75 4.17 -40.00
N ASP A 239 3.59 3.95 -41.31
CA ASP A 239 4.45 3.07 -42.11
C ASP A 239 5.93 3.41 -41.86
N GLY A 240 6.65 2.51 -41.16
CA GLY A 240 8.05 2.66 -40.79
C GLY A 240 8.35 3.07 -39.32
N SER A 241 7.35 3.33 -38.47
CA SER A 241 7.56 3.66 -37.05
C SER A 241 6.74 2.76 -36.12
N LEU A 242 7.38 1.71 -35.60
CA LEU A 242 6.82 0.65 -34.76
C LEU A 242 6.61 1.13 -33.30
N LEU A 243 5.80 2.17 -33.12
CA LEU A 243 5.58 2.87 -31.85
C LEU A 243 4.08 3.05 -31.54
N CYS A 244 3.36 1.95 -31.40
CA CYS A 244 2.31 1.92 -30.39
C CYS A 244 3.01 2.15 -29.03
N PRO A 245 2.50 3.00 -28.11
CA PRO A 245 3.13 3.12 -26.80
C PRO A 245 3.20 1.73 -26.16
N GLN A 246 4.40 1.24 -25.81
CA GLN A 246 4.59 -0.11 -25.22
C GLN A 246 4.99 -0.04 -23.74
N VAL A 247 5.03 1.16 -23.15
CA VAL A 247 5.62 1.37 -21.82
C VAL A 247 4.80 2.40 -21.03
N GLY A 248 4.50 2.08 -19.77
CA GLY A 248 3.71 2.92 -18.87
C GLY A 248 2.19 2.66 -18.93
N PRO A 249 1.39 3.37 -18.12
CA PRO A 249 -0.07 3.16 -18.01
C PRO A 249 -0.85 3.48 -19.29
N ASP A 250 -0.19 4.03 -20.30
CA ASP A 250 -0.72 4.31 -21.65
C ASP A 250 -0.29 3.26 -22.71
N ALA A 251 0.32 2.13 -22.31
CA ALA A 251 0.69 1.06 -23.22
C ALA A 251 -0.51 0.47 -24.00
N CYS A 252 -0.45 0.48 -25.33
CA CYS A 252 -1.44 -0.12 -26.23
C CYS A 252 -0.85 -1.38 -26.85
N GLY A 253 -1.63 -2.46 -26.95
CA GLY A 253 -1.19 -3.69 -27.60
C GLY A 253 -0.93 -3.51 -29.09
N VAL A 254 -0.41 -4.54 -29.74
CA VAL A 254 -0.33 -4.65 -31.20
C VAL A 254 -1.16 -5.84 -31.66
N ALA A 255 -2.07 -5.62 -32.61
CA ALA A 255 -2.85 -6.67 -33.23
C ALA A 255 -2.74 -6.61 -34.76
N GLU A 256 -2.64 -7.76 -35.39
CA GLU A 256 -2.65 -7.87 -36.85
C GLU A 256 -4.10 -7.81 -37.36
N ARG A 257 -4.44 -6.78 -38.15
CA ARG A 257 -5.73 -6.70 -38.87
C ARG A 257 -5.46 -6.50 -40.36
N ASN A 258 -5.94 -7.44 -41.18
CA ASN A 258 -5.82 -7.43 -42.64
C ASN A 258 -4.37 -7.36 -43.15
N GLY A 259 -3.43 -8.04 -42.47
CA GLY A 259 -2.01 -8.05 -42.86
C GLY A 259 -1.24 -6.75 -42.54
N GLN A 260 -1.77 -5.92 -41.65
CA GLN A 260 -1.08 -4.75 -41.09
C GLN A 260 -1.14 -4.79 -39.56
N ASN A 261 0.00 -4.49 -38.92
CA ASN A 261 0.07 -4.29 -37.48
C ASN A 261 -0.57 -2.95 -37.11
N LYS A 262 -1.60 -2.99 -36.26
CA LYS A 262 -2.27 -1.79 -35.74
C LYS A 262 -2.20 -1.80 -34.22
N CYS A 263 -2.24 -0.63 -33.59
CA CYS A 263 -2.36 -0.56 -32.15
C CYS A 263 -3.75 -1.07 -31.75
N ALA A 264 -3.77 -1.97 -30.79
CA ALA A 264 -4.96 -2.52 -30.17
C ALA A 264 -5.16 -1.91 -28.77
N CYS A 265 -6.36 -2.06 -28.25
CA CYS A 265 -6.57 -1.88 -26.82
C CYS A 265 -5.71 -2.89 -26.04
N PRO A 266 -5.16 -2.52 -24.87
CA PRO A 266 -4.49 -3.46 -23.99
C PRO A 266 -5.50 -4.49 -23.45
N ASP A 267 -4.99 -5.58 -22.87
CA ASP A 267 -5.83 -6.59 -22.21
C ASP A 267 -6.69 -5.94 -21.12
N GLY A 268 -7.94 -6.41 -20.95
CA GLY A 268 -8.93 -5.78 -20.08
C GLY A 268 -9.60 -4.52 -20.65
N TYR A 269 -9.36 -4.18 -21.93
CA TYR A 269 -10.03 -3.08 -22.64
C TYR A 269 -10.53 -3.53 -24.03
N TYR A 270 -11.72 -3.06 -24.42
CA TYR A 270 -12.31 -3.33 -25.73
C TYR A 270 -12.39 -2.06 -26.61
N ASP A 271 -12.29 -2.22 -27.94
CA ASP A 271 -12.40 -1.11 -28.90
C ASP A 271 -13.87 -0.68 -29.08
N ALA A 272 -14.33 0.17 -28.17
CA ALA A 272 -15.62 0.84 -28.21
C ALA A 272 -15.82 1.66 -29.49
N GLY A 273 -14.73 2.23 -30.04
CA GLY A 273 -14.74 2.90 -31.34
C GLY A 273 -15.20 1.96 -32.45
N SER A 274 -14.56 0.79 -32.56
CA SER A 274 -14.96 -0.26 -33.51
C SER A 274 -16.36 -0.80 -33.25
N LEU A 275 -16.80 -0.89 -31.99
CA LEU A 275 -18.13 -1.41 -31.62
C LEU A 275 -19.27 -0.46 -32.03
N LEU A 276 -19.07 0.84 -31.86
CA LEU A 276 -20.06 1.88 -32.18
C LEU A 276 -19.97 2.39 -33.63
N GLY A 277 -19.12 1.80 -34.47
CA GLY A 277 -18.93 2.22 -35.87
C GLY A 277 -18.21 3.56 -36.02
N LEU A 278 -17.46 3.97 -35.00
CA LEU A 278 -16.67 5.19 -34.93
C LEU A 278 -15.18 4.91 -35.24
N SER A 279 -14.30 5.88 -34.99
CA SER A 279 -12.86 5.72 -35.16
C SER A 279 -12.30 4.64 -34.23
N THR A 280 -11.77 3.57 -34.81
CA THR A 280 -11.08 2.49 -34.09
C THR A 280 -9.94 3.00 -33.21
N GLY A 281 -9.72 2.33 -32.08
CA GLY A 281 -8.71 2.71 -31.10
C GLY A 281 -9.24 3.60 -29.96
N GLN A 282 -10.56 3.64 -29.77
CA GLN A 282 -11.21 4.22 -28.59
C GLN A 282 -11.52 3.09 -27.63
N CYS A 283 -10.68 2.92 -26.63
CA CYS A 283 -10.66 1.76 -25.74
C CYS A 283 -11.42 2.06 -24.43
N CYS A 284 -12.49 1.32 -24.19
CA CYS A 284 -13.19 1.33 -22.90
C CYS A 284 -12.75 0.12 -22.05
N PRO A 285 -12.64 0.24 -20.72
CA PRO A 285 -12.36 -0.91 -19.86
C PRO A 285 -13.47 -1.96 -20.00
N GLU A 286 -13.12 -3.24 -19.92
CA GLU A 286 -14.10 -4.32 -19.82
C GLU A 286 -15.00 -4.15 -18.59
N GLY A 287 -16.25 -4.62 -18.69
CA GLY A 287 -17.28 -4.35 -17.67
C GLY A 287 -17.85 -2.91 -17.68
N THR A 288 -17.48 -2.06 -18.65
CA THR A 288 -18.12 -0.76 -18.92
C THR A 288 -18.94 -0.80 -20.22
N THR A 289 -19.98 0.02 -20.32
CA THR A 289 -20.77 0.28 -21.53
C THR A 289 -20.31 1.57 -22.19
N ALA A 290 -19.95 1.50 -23.47
CA ALA A 290 -19.64 2.67 -24.28
C ALA A 290 -20.90 3.33 -24.84
N GLU A 291 -21.04 4.65 -24.66
CA GLU A 291 -22.09 5.47 -25.24
C GLU A 291 -21.48 6.57 -26.12
N ALA A 292 -22.10 6.88 -27.26
CA ALA A 292 -21.68 7.99 -28.12
C ALA A 292 -22.41 9.28 -27.73
N GLY A 293 -21.68 10.24 -27.17
CA GLY A 293 -22.17 11.57 -26.80
C GLY A 293 -21.78 12.66 -27.80
N LEU A 294 -22.28 13.89 -27.56
CA LEU A 294 -22.02 15.08 -28.37
C LEU A 294 -20.54 15.50 -28.49
N ILE A 295 -19.68 14.98 -27.61
CA ILE A 295 -18.24 15.31 -27.50
C ILE A 295 -17.31 14.09 -27.67
N GLY A 296 -17.85 12.93 -28.06
CA GLY A 296 -17.09 11.69 -28.25
C GLY A 296 -17.74 10.48 -27.58
N ILE A 297 -17.04 9.35 -27.56
CA ILE A 297 -17.44 8.19 -26.74
C ILE A 297 -17.22 8.52 -25.27
N THR A 298 -18.09 8.00 -24.41
CA THR A 298 -17.93 7.95 -22.95
C THR A 298 -18.14 6.51 -22.46
N CYS A 299 -17.24 6.02 -21.63
CA CYS A 299 -17.33 4.71 -20.98
C CYS A 299 -18.05 4.89 -19.63
N SER A 300 -19.18 4.22 -19.43
CA SER A 300 -20.00 4.29 -18.22
C SER A 300 -20.19 2.89 -17.63
N GLY A 301 -20.52 2.79 -16.34
CA GLY A 301 -20.74 1.50 -15.69
C GLY A 301 -19.52 0.99 -14.92
N PRO A 302 -19.70 -0.04 -14.08
CA PRO A 302 -18.90 -0.22 -12.86
C PRO A 302 -17.49 -0.77 -13.12
N GLY A 303 -17.19 -1.15 -14.37
CA GLY A 303 -15.87 -1.63 -14.79
C GLY A 303 -15.46 -2.92 -14.08
N LEU A 304 -16.42 -3.72 -13.61
CA LEU A 304 -16.13 -4.91 -12.84
C LEU A 304 -15.64 -6.04 -13.75
N VAL A 305 -14.55 -6.66 -13.32
CA VAL A 305 -14.03 -7.90 -13.87
C VAL A 305 -14.28 -9.04 -12.89
N LYS A 306 -14.29 -10.26 -13.39
CA LYS A 306 -14.50 -11.47 -12.60
C LYS A 306 -13.33 -11.66 -11.64
N ALA A 307 -13.62 -12.07 -10.42
CA ALA A 307 -12.63 -12.34 -9.39
C ALA A 307 -12.41 -13.85 -9.27
N GLU A 308 -11.18 -14.30 -9.48
CA GLU A 308 -10.80 -15.71 -9.34
C GLU A 308 -10.33 -16.02 -7.93
N SER A 309 -10.71 -17.17 -7.39
CA SER A 309 -10.15 -17.66 -6.12
C SER A 309 -8.67 -17.98 -6.31
N VAL A 310 -7.78 -17.36 -5.54
CA VAL A 310 -6.35 -17.67 -5.57
C VAL A 310 -6.13 -19.07 -5.02
N PRO A 311 -5.56 -20.02 -5.80
CA PRO A 311 -5.36 -21.39 -5.34
C PRO A 311 -4.24 -21.49 -4.32
N SER A 312 -4.27 -22.53 -3.48
CA SER A 312 -3.16 -22.85 -2.58
C SER A 312 -1.99 -23.45 -3.35
N VAL A 313 -0.76 -23.01 -3.02
CA VAL A 313 0.49 -23.54 -3.58
C VAL A 313 0.66 -25.04 -3.29
N SER A 314 0.05 -25.56 -2.21
CA SER A 314 0.08 -26.99 -1.86
C SER A 314 -1.05 -27.82 -2.48
N ASP A 315 -2.17 -27.19 -2.83
CA ASP A 315 -3.37 -27.85 -3.35
C ASP A 315 -4.16 -26.86 -4.23
N PRO A 316 -4.08 -26.97 -5.57
CA PRO A 316 -4.80 -26.08 -6.47
C PRO A 316 -6.33 -26.13 -6.38
N SER A 317 -6.90 -27.11 -5.68
CA SER A 317 -8.36 -27.21 -5.47
C SER A 317 -8.88 -26.38 -4.28
N GLN A 318 -7.99 -25.88 -3.43
CA GLN A 318 -8.32 -25.10 -2.23
C GLN A 318 -7.94 -23.62 -2.41
N ASN A 319 -8.63 -22.71 -1.73
CA ASN A 319 -8.19 -21.32 -1.66
C ASN A 319 -6.89 -21.19 -0.85
N ALA A 320 -6.02 -20.25 -1.22
CA ALA A 320 -4.73 -20.01 -0.56
C ALA A 320 -4.84 -19.75 0.96
N LEU A 321 -5.98 -19.26 1.43
CA LEU A 321 -6.25 -18.97 2.84
C LEU A 321 -7.13 -20.05 3.54
N GLU A 322 -7.59 -21.05 2.79
CA GLU A 322 -8.55 -22.04 3.28
C GLU A 322 -7.96 -22.93 4.39
N GLY A 323 -6.68 -23.30 4.27
CA GLY A 323 -5.98 -24.16 5.23
C GLY A 323 -5.53 -23.50 6.54
N TYR A 324 -5.94 -22.25 6.82
CA TYR A 324 -5.73 -21.58 8.11
C TYR A 324 -7.02 -21.50 8.91
N GLN A 325 -6.90 -21.54 10.24
CA GLN A 325 -8.05 -21.60 11.15
C GLN A 325 -8.02 -20.47 12.22
N PRO A 326 -9.05 -19.59 12.27
CA PRO A 326 -9.22 -18.67 13.41
C PRO A 326 -9.54 -19.43 14.73
N PRO A 327 -9.21 -18.86 15.91
CA PRO A 327 -8.69 -17.51 16.11
C PRO A 327 -7.22 -17.33 15.70
N PHE A 328 -6.92 -16.19 15.09
CA PHE A 328 -5.55 -15.79 14.75
C PHE A 328 -4.88 -15.09 15.94
N ASN A 329 -3.59 -15.36 16.14
CA ASN A 329 -2.83 -14.87 17.28
C ASN A 329 -1.54 -14.16 16.83
N VAL A 330 -1.23 -13.06 17.50
CA VAL A 330 0.00 -12.29 17.29
C VAL A 330 1.03 -12.71 18.34
N ASN A 331 2.00 -13.51 17.95
CA ASN A 331 3.11 -13.88 18.81
C ASN A 331 4.10 -12.73 18.90
N LEU A 332 3.92 -11.91 19.94
CA LEU A 332 4.95 -10.98 20.40
C LEU A 332 6.22 -11.78 20.74
N PRO A 333 7.40 -11.36 20.28
CA PRO A 333 8.61 -12.15 20.42
C PRO A 333 9.07 -12.20 21.88
N ALA A 334 8.76 -13.31 22.56
CA ALA A 334 9.07 -13.55 23.96
C ALA A 334 10.51 -13.13 24.31
N ALA A 335 10.67 -12.28 25.33
CA ALA A 335 11.95 -12.12 26.01
C ALA A 335 12.42 -13.52 26.43
N GLY A 336 13.67 -13.86 26.11
CA GLY A 336 14.10 -15.27 26.12
C GLY A 336 13.95 -15.90 27.50
N SER A 337 13.33 -17.08 27.56
CA SER A 337 13.09 -17.81 28.81
C SER A 337 14.40 -18.36 29.39
N SER A 338 15.07 -17.57 30.23
CA SER A 338 16.09 -18.04 31.17
C SER A 338 16.13 -17.15 32.41
N GLY A 339 15.18 -17.36 33.32
CA GLY A 339 15.11 -16.71 34.63
C GLY A 339 14.43 -15.34 34.62
N GLU A 340 13.19 -15.27 35.08
CA GLU A 340 12.53 -14.00 35.42
C GLU A 340 13.14 -13.44 36.73
N GLU A 341 14.24 -12.70 36.62
CA GLU A 341 14.65 -11.75 37.66
C GLU A 341 14.36 -10.34 37.17
N TRP A 342 13.25 -9.75 37.65
CA TRP A 342 12.92 -8.34 37.43
C TRP A 342 13.92 -7.43 38.16
N ARG A 343 15.05 -7.14 37.52
CA ARG A 343 16.04 -6.17 38.03
C ARG A 343 15.57 -4.74 37.81
N TYR A 344 14.76 -4.25 38.75
CA TYR A 344 14.52 -2.82 38.92
C TYR A 344 15.81 -2.15 39.40
N THR A 345 16.47 -1.41 38.52
CA THR A 345 17.51 -0.46 38.91
C THR A 345 16.84 0.89 39.15
N PRO A 346 16.71 1.37 40.41
CA PRO A 346 16.21 2.71 40.65
C PRO A 346 17.13 3.74 39.96
N PRO A 347 16.59 4.89 39.50
CA PRO A 347 17.43 5.97 39.01
C PRO A 347 18.40 6.39 40.12
N GLU A 348 19.69 6.50 39.79
CA GLU A 348 20.67 7.07 40.71
C GLU A 348 20.24 8.50 41.06
N SER A 349 20.16 8.79 42.36
CA SER A 349 19.83 10.12 42.85
C SER A 349 20.89 11.12 42.37
N GLU A 350 20.45 12.20 41.71
CA GLU A 350 21.31 13.37 41.51
C GLU A 350 21.82 13.86 42.88
N ASN A 351 23.15 13.94 43.00
CA ASN A 351 23.90 14.57 44.10
C ASN A 351 24.98 15.45 43.48
#